data_AF-A0AAN7IWL6-F1
#
_entry.id   AF-A0AAN7IWL6-F1
#
_cell.length_a   1.000
_cell.length_b   1.000
_cell.length_c   1.000
_cell.angle_alpha   90.00
_cell.angle_beta   90.00
_cell.angle_gamma   90.00
#
_symmetry.space_group_name_H-M   'P 1'
#
loop_
_entity.id
_entity.type
_entity.pdbx_description
1 polymer ?
#
loop_
_entity_poly.entity_id
_entity_poly.type
_entity_poly.pdbx_seq_one_letter_code
_entity_poly.pdbx_strand_id
1 'polypeptide(L)'
;MAVVKKVNAENGWHYISCTDCHKKAKTIGSTFWCEGCKKGFSSPTISYRLELHVKDESGSTIFVVFDKEAEKIVRIPATQVYTT
;
A
#
# COMPACT_ATOMS: atom_id res chain seq x y z
N MET A 1 -6.97 11.43 -22.60
CA MET A 1 -6.41 10.18 -22.03
C MET A 1 -5.48 10.52 -20.88
N ALA A 2 -5.53 9.81 -19.75
CA ALA A 2 -4.66 10.08 -18.60
C ALA A 2 -3.47 9.10 -18.56
N VAL A 3 -2.30 9.59 -18.11
CA VAL A 3 -1.07 8.79 -17.99
C VAL A 3 -0.41 8.99 -16.64
N VAL A 4 0.18 7.92 -16.08
CA VAL A 4 1.03 8.01 -14.89
C VAL A 4 2.37 8.63 -15.29
N LYS A 5 2.72 9.76 -14.67
CA LYS A 5 4.00 10.45 -14.89
C LYS A 5 5.06 10.08 -13.86
N LYS A 6 4.65 9.90 -12.61
CA LYS A 6 5.54 9.56 -11.49
C LYS A 6 4.81 8.69 -10.47
N VAL A 7 5.55 7.77 -9.86
CA VAL A 7 5.16 7.10 -8.61
C VAL A 7 5.90 7.80 -7.48
N ASN A 8 5.17 8.32 -6.50
CA ASN A 8 5.73 8.94 -5.29
C ASN A 8 5.68 7.96 -4.11
N ALA A 9 6.81 7.87 -3.41
CA ALA A 9 7.03 7.03 -2.23
C ALA A 9 7.37 7.86 -0.98
N GLU A 10 7.45 9.19 -1.08
CA GLU A 10 7.87 10.11 0.00
C GLU A 10 7.00 9.99 1.27
N ASN A 11 5.70 9.73 1.10
CA ASN A 11 4.74 9.56 2.21
C ASN A 11 4.62 8.11 2.70
N GLY A 12 5.59 7.25 2.36
CA GLY A 12 5.56 5.83 2.62
C GLY A 12 4.81 5.06 1.54
N TRP A 13 5.53 4.17 0.86
CA TRP A 13 5.05 3.35 -0.26
C TRP A 13 4.27 2.09 0.18
N HIS A 14 4.24 1.81 1.49
CA HIS A 14 3.62 0.62 2.07
C HIS A 14 2.96 0.90 3.42
N TYR A 15 2.14 -0.05 3.87
CA TYR A 15 1.66 -0.15 5.23
C TYR A 15 1.56 -1.62 5.66
N ILE A 16 1.48 -1.83 6.97
CA ILE A 16 1.23 -3.16 7.54
C ILE A 16 -0.28 -3.42 7.52
N SER A 17 -0.67 -4.50 6.86
CA SER A 17 -2.05 -4.96 6.77
C SER A 17 -2.26 -6.24 7.57
N CYS A 18 -3.51 -6.45 7.98
CA CYS A 18 -3.94 -7.71 8.57
C CYS A 18 -4.01 -8.81 7.50
N THR A 19 -3.47 -9.98 7.82
CA THR A 19 -3.46 -11.16 6.96
C THR A 19 -4.85 -11.64 6.54
N ASP A 20 -5.88 -11.43 7.36
CA ASP A 20 -7.23 -11.97 7.10
C ASP A 20 -8.14 -10.99 6.37
N CYS A 21 -8.09 -9.71 6.73
CA CYS A 21 -9.01 -8.69 6.20
C CYS A 21 -8.35 -7.61 5.36
N HIS A 22 -7.02 -7.63 5.21
CA HIS A 22 -6.20 -6.68 4.44
C HIS A 22 -6.33 -5.19 4.84
N LYS A 23 -7.05 -4.90 5.93
CA LYS A 23 -7.12 -3.56 6.51
C LYS A 23 -5.81 -3.21 7.21
N LYS A 24 -5.48 -1.92 7.22
CA LYS A 24 -4.32 -1.39 7.95
C LYS A 24 -4.36 -1.82 9.42
N ALA A 25 -3.26 -2.38 9.89
CA ALA A 25 -3.06 -2.74 11.29
C ALA A 25 -2.27 -1.67 12.03
N LYS A 26 -2.40 -1.67 13.36
CA LYS A 26 -1.58 -0.87 14.26
C LYS A 26 -0.37 -1.69 14.71
N THR A 27 0.80 -1.08 14.76
CA THR A 27 1.98 -1.68 15.38
C THR A 27 1.95 -1.38 16.87
N ILE A 28 2.06 -2.41 17.71
CA ILE A 28 2.08 -2.33 19.18
C ILE A 28 3.31 -3.10 19.67
N GLY A 29 4.40 -2.38 19.93
CA GLY A 29 5.69 -2.99 20.25
C GLY A 29 6.18 -3.88 19.10
N SER A 30 6.38 -5.17 19.38
CA SER A 30 6.74 -6.20 18.40
C SER A 30 5.55 -6.95 17.81
N THR A 31 4.33 -6.54 18.12
CA THR A 31 3.09 -7.19 17.68
C THR A 31 2.22 -6.24 16.86
N PHE A 32 1.18 -6.79 16.24
CA PHE A 32 0.25 -6.04 15.40
C PHE A 32 -1.18 -6.23 15.89
N TRP A 33 -2.00 -5.19 15.79
CA TRP A 33 -3.41 -5.22 16.14
C TRP A 33 -4.27 -4.83 14.94
N CYS A 34 -5.22 -5.70 14.59
CA CYS A 34 -6.21 -5.40 13.57
C CYS A 34 -7.50 -4.90 14.23
N GLU A 35 -7.88 -3.65 13.92
CA GLU A 35 -9.16 -3.11 14.39
C GLU A 35 -10.38 -3.74 13.69
N GLY A 36 -10.21 -4.21 12.45
CA GLY A 36 -11.29 -4.85 11.69
C GLY A 36 -11.65 -6.23 12.24
N CYS A 37 -10.63 -7.04 12.57
CA CYS A 37 -10.80 -8.38 13.12
C CYS A 37 -10.81 -8.42 14.66
N LYS A 38 -10.51 -7.30 15.33
CA LYS A 38 -10.39 -7.19 16.79
C LYS A 38 -9.46 -8.25 17.40
N LYS A 39 -8.31 -8.47 16.75
CA LYS A 39 -7.31 -9.46 17.19
C LYS A 39 -5.88 -8.96 17.03
N GLY A 40 -5.02 -9.48 17.90
CA GLY A 40 -3.57 -9.37 17.79
C GLY A 40 -3.00 -10.43 16.85
N PHE A 41 -1.88 -10.12 16.21
CA PHE A 41 -1.14 -11.06 15.36
C PHE A 41 0.35 -10.70 15.31
N SER A 42 1.20 -11.68 15.00
CA SER A 42 2.65 -11.54 15.02
C SER A 42 3.29 -11.51 13.63
N SER A 43 2.59 -11.99 12.60
CA SER A 43 3.09 -12.05 11.22
C SER A 43 2.42 -10.97 10.36
N PRO A 44 3.09 -9.84 10.10
CA PRO A 44 2.52 -8.75 9.32
C PRO A 44 2.50 -9.08 7.83
N THR A 45 1.49 -8.61 7.11
CA THR A 45 1.52 -8.52 5.65
C THR A 45 1.93 -7.11 5.26
N ILE A 46 2.89 -6.99 4.33
CA ILE A 46 3.24 -5.70 3.72
C ILE A 46 2.30 -5.47 2.54
N SER A 47 1.65 -4.30 2.51
CA SER A 47 0.70 -3.91 1.46
C SER A 47 1.08 -2.55 0.87
N TYR A 48 0.90 -2.39 -0.45
CA TYR A 48 1.23 -1.14 -1.14
C TYR A 48 0.31 0.03 -0.77
N ARG A 49 0.90 1.22 -0.72
CA ARG A 49 0.23 2.52 -0.78
C ARG A 49 1.03 3.40 -1.73
N LEU A 50 0.68 3.39 -3.00
CA LEU A 50 1.39 4.16 -4.03
C LEU A 50 0.65 5.46 -4.31
N GLU A 51 1.39 6.57 -4.32
CA GLU A 51 0.88 7.84 -4.80
C GLU A 51 1.28 8.00 -6.28
N LEU A 52 0.31 8.01 -7.18
CA LEU A 52 0.52 8.13 -8.61
C LEU A 52 0.23 9.56 -9.05
N HIS A 53 1.24 10.27 -9.54
CA HIS A 53 1.03 11.54 -10.23
C HIS A 53 0.54 11.25 -11.64
N VAL A 54 -0.72 11.57 -11.89
CA VAL A 54 -1.41 11.31 -13.16
C VAL A 54 -1.67 12.64 -13.85
N LYS A 55 -1.45 12.68 -15.17
CA LYS A 55 -1.67 13.86 -16.01
C LYS A 55 -2.52 13.50 -17.23
N ASP A 56 -3.44 14.39 -17.59
CA ASP A 56 -4.15 14.38 -18.86
C ASP A 56 -4.11 15.78 -19.51
N GLU A 57 -4.98 16.02 -20.50
CA GLU A 57 -5.11 17.30 -21.20
C GLU A 57 -5.65 18.42 -20.30
N SER A 58 -6.39 18.08 -19.25
CA SER A 58 -7.03 19.05 -18.35
C SER A 58 -6.12 19.49 -17.21
N GLY A 59 -5.13 18.68 -16.82
CA GLY A 59 -4.22 19.00 -15.73
C GLY A 59 -3.55 17.78 -15.13
N SER A 60 -3.16 17.89 -13.86
CA SER A 60 -2.52 16.81 -13.12
C SER A 60 -3.08 16.66 -11.71
N THR A 61 -3.15 15.42 -11.23
CA THR A 61 -3.63 15.07 -9.89
C THR A 61 -2.87 13.88 -9.32
N ILE A 62 -3.09 13.58 -8.03
CA ILE A 62 -2.51 12.43 -7.34
C ILE A 62 -3.61 11.40 -7.05
N PHE A 63 -3.40 10.17 -7.48
CA PHE A 63 -4.20 9.01 -7.07
C PHE A 63 -3.46 8.22 -5.99
N VAL A 64 -4.15 7.75 -4.96
CA VAL A 64 -3.60 6.79 -4.01
C VAL A 64 -4.13 5.42 -4.35
N VAL A 65 -3.22 4.50 -4.72
CA VAL A 65 -3.56 3.12 -5.10
C VAL A 65 -3.08 2.17 -4.02
N PHE A 66 -3.97 1.30 -3.56
CA PHE A 66 -3.73 0.40 -2.45
C PHE A 66 -3.54 -1.05 -2.92
N ASP A 67 -2.63 -1.75 -2.24
CA ASP A 67 -2.46 -3.20 -2.20
C ASP A 67 -2.65 -3.88 -3.58
N LYS A 68 -3.65 -4.74 -3.74
CA LYS A 68 -3.88 -5.54 -4.96
C LYS A 68 -3.94 -4.73 -6.25
N GLU A 69 -4.49 -3.51 -6.23
CA GLU A 69 -4.52 -2.67 -7.43
C GLU A 69 -3.14 -2.11 -7.76
N ALA A 70 -2.33 -1.81 -6.75
CA ALA A 70 -0.94 -1.41 -6.94
C ALA A 70 -0.07 -2.59 -7.38
N GLU A 71 -0.31 -3.81 -6.90
CA GLU A 71 0.38 -5.01 -7.37
C GLU A 71 0.16 -5.26 -8.87
N LYS A 72 -1.01 -4.95 -9.42
CA LYS A 72 -1.25 -5.04 -10.87
C LYS A 72 -0.39 -4.05 -11.66
N ILE A 73 -0.09 -2.90 -11.08
CA ILE A 73 0.73 -1.84 -11.69
C ILE A 73 2.22 -2.20 -11.59
N VAL A 74 2.69 -2.58 -10.40
CA VAL A 74 4.10 -2.90 -10.13
C VAL A 74 4.48 -4.30 -10.65
N ARG A 75 3.50 -5.19 -10.79
CA ARG A 75 3.64 -6.61 -11.19
C ARG A 75 4.49 -7.47 -10.25
N ILE A 76 4.74 -6.98 -9.05
CA ILE A 76 5.51 -7.66 -8.00
C ILE A 76 4.79 -7.46 -6.67
N PRO A 77 4.62 -8.50 -5.83
CA PRO A 77 4.02 -8.35 -4.51
C PRO A 77 4.80 -7.38 -3.61
N ALA A 78 4.10 -6.63 -2.76
CA ALA A 78 4.76 -5.66 -1.87
C ALA A 78 5.75 -6.32 -0.89
N THR A 79 5.47 -7.57 -0.49
CA THR A 79 6.35 -8.38 0.37
C THR A 79 7.71 -8.67 -0.28
N GLN A 80 7.75 -8.83 -1.59
CA GLN A 80 8.99 -9.05 -2.33
C GLN A 80 9.80 -7.76 -2.46
N VAL A 81 9.16 -6.60 -2.62
CA VAL A 81 9.86 -5.30 -2.64
C VAL A 81 10.44 -4.94 -1.27
N TYR A 82 9.75 -5.29 -0.18
CA TYR A 82 10.19 -4.96 1.18
C TYR A 82 11.47 -5.69 1.64
N THR A 83 11.78 -6.81 0.99
CA THR A 83 12.90 -7.69 1.37
C THR A 83 14.18 -7.40 0.59
N THR A 84 14.18 -6.39 -0.28
CA THR A 84 15.35 -5.92 -1.04
C THR A 84 15.99 -4.73 -0.33
#